data_AF-A0A9D2A8F3-F1
#
_entry.id   AF-A0A9D2A8F3-F1
#
_cell.length_a   1.000
_cell.length_b   1.000
_cell.length_c   1.000
_cell.angle_alpha   90.00
_cell.angle_beta   90.00
_cell.angle_gamma   90.00
#
_symmetry.space_group_name_H-M   'P 1'
#
loop_
_entity.id
_entity.type
_entity.pdbx_description
1 polymer ?
#
loop_
_entity_poly.entity_id
_entity_poly.type
_entity_poly.pdbx_seq_one_letter_code
_entity_poly.pdbx_strand_id
1 'polypeptide(L)'
;MKKTILGALLAAASLLCLGGCGQQSRVDELKDFVEKVQKEGSDYTEEQWKEVNDEFSKLLDKLNNYKDLSPEEVKEIAKYQAEYATAAFKEHAGKFMQEADKTLEQAGGALEGALEGLTGDDETEESDD
;
A
#
# COMPACT_ATOMS: atom_id res chain seq x y z
N MET A 1 -10.95 -28.81 19.25
CA MET A 1 -9.85 -28.59 20.22
C MET A 1 -9.21 -27.25 19.90
N LYS A 2 -9.23 -26.34 20.88
CA LYS A 2 -8.68 -24.98 20.81
C LYS A 2 -7.15 -25.04 20.87
N LYS A 3 -6.44 -24.31 20.00
CA LYS A 3 -5.05 -23.86 20.19
C LYS A 3 -4.85 -22.55 19.39
N THR A 4 -5.36 -21.42 19.88
CA THR A 4 -4.51 -20.35 20.46
C THR A 4 -3.26 -20.05 19.63
N ILE A 5 -3.40 -19.20 18.60
CA ILE A 5 -2.30 -18.35 18.09
C ILE A 5 -2.80 -16.90 17.93
N LEU A 6 -3.78 -16.49 18.74
CA LEU A 6 -4.10 -15.09 18.97
C LEU A 6 -3.36 -14.65 20.23
N GLY A 7 -2.20 -14.01 20.05
CA GLY A 7 -1.48 -13.40 21.17
C GLY A 7 0.03 -13.47 21.06
N ALA A 8 0.63 -12.92 20.00
CA ALA A 8 2.05 -12.58 19.98
C ALA A 8 2.48 -11.59 18.88
N LEU A 9 1.58 -10.75 18.34
CA LEU A 9 1.94 -9.77 17.29
C LEU A 9 1.66 -8.31 17.68
N LEU A 10 1.50 -8.06 18.98
CA LEU A 10 1.51 -6.72 19.59
C LEU A 10 2.70 -6.60 20.57
N ALA A 11 3.91 -6.97 20.12
CA ALA A 11 5.13 -6.76 20.89
C ALA A 11 6.37 -6.82 19.98
N ALA A 12 6.44 -5.98 18.96
CA ALA A 12 7.67 -5.80 18.17
C ALA A 12 7.82 -4.37 17.60
N ALA A 13 7.28 -3.36 18.27
CA ALA A 13 7.39 -1.96 17.85
C ALA A 13 8.53 -1.19 18.54
N SER A 14 9.54 -1.86 19.13
CA SER A 14 10.53 -1.16 19.97
C SER A 14 11.99 -1.56 19.80
N LEU A 15 12.40 -2.15 18.67
CA LEU A 15 13.83 -2.45 18.43
C LEU A 15 14.29 -2.20 16.98
N LEU A 16 14.16 -0.97 16.50
CA LEU A 16 14.98 -0.47 15.38
C LEU A 16 15.48 0.94 15.70
N CYS A 17 16.40 1.02 16.64
CA CYS A 17 17.17 2.23 16.93
C CYS A 17 18.66 1.88 17.03
N LEU A 18 19.23 1.19 16.04
CA LEU A 18 20.68 1.03 15.95
C LEU A 18 21.17 0.91 14.50
N GLY A 19 21.66 2.03 13.96
CA GLY A 19 22.74 2.02 12.96
C GLY A 19 22.42 2.63 11.60
N GLY A 20 22.73 3.92 11.41
CA GLY A 20 22.78 4.52 10.08
C GLY A 20 23.02 6.02 10.09
N CYS A 21 24.28 6.45 10.22
CA CYS A 21 24.66 7.83 9.91
C CYS A 21 24.67 7.99 8.38
N GLY A 22 23.68 8.68 7.84
CA GLY A 22 23.50 8.97 6.42
C GLY A 22 22.09 9.51 6.20
N GLN A 23 21.89 10.42 5.25
CA GLN A 23 20.64 11.17 5.03
C GLN A 23 19.35 10.34 4.83
N GLN A 24 19.41 8.99 4.79
CA GLN A 24 18.27 8.09 4.55
C GLN A 24 17.32 7.86 5.75
N SER A 25 17.71 8.23 6.98
CA SER A 25 16.92 7.94 8.19
C SER A 25 15.49 8.52 8.22
N ARG A 26 15.17 9.54 7.41
CA ARG A 26 13.84 10.18 7.44
C ARG A 26 12.77 9.38 6.71
N VAL A 27 13.13 8.76 5.59
CA VAL A 27 12.20 7.99 4.74
C VAL A 27 12.20 6.50 5.10
N ASP A 28 13.21 6.02 5.82
CA ASP A 28 13.35 4.62 6.24
C ASP A 28 12.11 4.08 7.00
N GLU A 29 11.47 4.90 7.85
CA GLU A 29 10.26 4.47 8.57
C GLU A 29 9.08 4.20 7.62
N LEU A 30 8.94 5.00 6.55
CA LEU A 30 7.94 4.79 5.50
C LEU A 30 8.28 3.55 4.66
N LYS A 31 9.57 3.38 4.32
CA LYS A 31 10.06 2.21 3.60
C LYS A 31 9.76 0.92 4.35
N ASP A 32 10.21 0.81 5.60
CA ASP A 32 10.06 -0.41 6.41
C ASP A 32 8.57 -0.75 6.61
N PHE A 33 7.74 0.27 6.78
CA PHE A 33 6.30 0.12 6.85
C PHE A 33 5.72 -0.47 5.54
N VAL A 34 6.05 0.10 4.38
CA VAL A 34 5.54 -0.37 3.09
C VAL A 34 6.04 -1.77 2.76
N GLU A 35 7.32 -2.07 3.02
CA GLU A 35 7.88 -3.42 2.84
C GLU A 35 7.15 -4.46 3.70
N LYS A 36 6.79 -4.11 4.94
CA LYS A 36 5.98 -4.97 5.79
C LYS A 36 4.59 -5.20 5.22
N VAL A 37 3.91 -4.14 4.76
CA VAL A 37 2.56 -4.25 4.16
C VAL A 37 2.58 -5.09 2.88
N GLN A 38 3.61 -4.95 2.04
CA GLN A 38 3.74 -5.80 0.85
C GLN A 38 3.92 -7.28 1.19
N LYS A 39 4.60 -7.58 2.31
CA LYS A 39 4.89 -8.95 2.72
C LYS A 39 3.73 -9.63 3.47
N GLU A 40 3.04 -8.87 4.31
CA GLU A 40 2.05 -9.39 5.27
C GLU A 40 0.61 -8.96 4.93
N GLY A 41 0.42 -8.02 4.00
CA GLY A 41 -0.87 -7.38 3.72
C GLY A 41 -1.96 -8.33 3.25
N SER A 42 -1.59 -9.43 2.59
CA SER A 42 -2.55 -10.46 2.16
C SER A 42 -3.18 -11.23 3.32
N ASP A 43 -2.57 -11.18 4.51
CA ASP A 43 -3.07 -11.86 5.72
C ASP A 43 -3.87 -10.93 6.64
N TYR A 44 -3.99 -9.64 6.28
CA TYR A 44 -4.66 -8.65 7.10
C TYR A 44 -6.19 -8.72 6.97
N THR A 45 -6.91 -8.58 8.09
CA THR A 45 -8.35 -8.35 8.07
C THR A 45 -8.69 -6.93 7.63
N GLU A 46 -9.98 -6.66 7.35
CA GLU A 46 -10.45 -5.30 7.03
C GLU A 46 -10.15 -4.29 8.14
N GLU A 47 -10.30 -4.68 9.41
CA GLU A 47 -9.94 -3.83 10.54
C GLU A 47 -8.44 -3.53 10.59
N GLN A 48 -7.61 -4.53 10.31
CA GLN A 48 -6.15 -4.35 10.25
C GLN A 48 -5.77 -3.42 9.09
N TRP A 49 -6.40 -3.54 7.93
CA TRP A 49 -6.21 -2.60 6.82
C TRP A 49 -6.59 -1.18 7.18
N LYS A 50 -7.63 -0.97 7.98
CA LYS A 50 -7.98 0.35 8.49
C LYS A 50 -6.88 0.93 9.39
N GLU A 51 -6.36 0.13 10.32
CA GLU A 51 -5.26 0.54 11.21
C GLU A 51 -4.00 0.88 10.41
N VAL A 52 -3.65 0.03 9.43
CA VAL A 52 -2.50 0.22 8.54
C VAL A 52 -2.66 1.48 7.68
N ASN A 53 -3.85 1.76 7.14
CA ASN A 53 -4.13 3.01 6.41
C ASN A 53 -3.96 4.26 7.29
N ASP A 54 -4.40 4.19 8.55
CA ASP A 54 -4.22 5.29 9.51
C ASP A 54 -2.75 5.51 9.87
N GLU A 55 -1.97 4.44 10.05
CA GLU A 55 -0.52 4.51 10.29
C GLU A 55 0.24 5.07 9.08
N PHE A 56 -0.08 4.59 7.88
CA PHE A 56 0.48 5.11 6.63
C PHE A 56 0.26 6.62 6.50
N SER A 57 -0.97 7.09 6.79
CA SER A 57 -1.31 8.51 6.75
C SER A 57 -0.50 9.33 7.75
N LYS A 58 -0.30 8.82 8.97
CA LYS A 58 0.53 9.49 10.00
C LYS A 58 2.00 9.60 9.58
N LEU A 59 2.54 8.58 8.92
CA LEU A 59 3.91 8.60 8.40
C LEU A 59 4.06 9.67 7.32
N LEU A 60 3.09 9.76 6.39
CA LEU A 60 3.09 10.81 5.38
C LEU A 60 2.93 12.22 5.99
N ASP A 61 2.07 12.39 6.99
CA ASP A 61 1.93 13.66 7.70
C ASP A 61 3.22 14.08 8.39
N LYS A 62 3.92 13.14 9.04
CA LYS A 62 5.23 13.39 9.63
C LYS A 62 6.23 13.85 8.56
N LEU A 63 6.25 13.20 7.41
CA LEU A 63 7.14 13.53 6.31
C LEU A 63 6.84 14.90 5.68
N ASN A 64 5.55 15.20 5.46
CA ASN A 64 5.10 16.49 4.92
C ASN A 64 5.39 17.67 5.84
N ASN A 65 5.59 17.43 7.14
CA ASN A 65 5.97 18.47 8.09
C ASN A 65 7.47 18.87 7.98
N TYR A 66 8.30 18.08 7.29
CA TYR A 66 9.67 18.50 6.96
C TYR A 66 9.64 19.55 5.85
N LYS A 67 10.40 20.63 6.04
CA LYS A 67 10.48 21.75 5.06
C LYS A 67 11.67 21.65 4.13
N ASP A 68 12.58 20.71 4.40
CA ASP A 68 13.91 20.58 3.82
C ASP A 68 14.16 19.17 3.24
N LEU A 69 13.10 18.52 2.75
CA LEU A 69 13.21 17.26 2.01
C LEU A 69 14.04 17.48 0.74
N SER A 70 15.03 16.62 0.52
CA SER A 70 15.81 16.61 -0.71
C SER A 70 14.98 16.05 -1.88
N PRO A 71 15.35 16.35 -3.13
CA PRO A 71 14.70 15.76 -4.30
C PRO A 71 14.70 14.22 -4.29
N GLU A 72 15.77 13.61 -3.77
CA GLU A 72 15.90 12.16 -3.60
C GLU A 72 14.88 11.63 -2.59
N GLU A 73 14.73 12.29 -1.44
CA GLU A 73 13.74 11.91 -0.42
C GLU A 73 12.31 12.06 -0.95
N VAL A 74 12.01 13.14 -1.68
CA VAL A 74 10.69 13.31 -2.32
C VAL A 74 10.41 12.18 -3.30
N LYS A 75 11.42 11.79 -4.09
CA LYS A 75 11.30 10.67 -5.04
C LYS A 75 11.08 9.33 -4.31
N GLU A 76 11.79 9.09 -3.21
CA GLU A 76 11.61 7.88 -2.39
C GLU A 76 10.22 7.84 -1.74
N ILE A 77 9.75 8.96 -1.19
CA ILE A 77 8.38 9.06 -0.63
C ILE A 77 7.33 8.75 -1.70
N ALA A 78 7.45 9.33 -2.89
CA ALA A 78 6.52 9.07 -4.00
C ALA A 78 6.54 7.60 -4.43
N LYS A 79 7.73 6.98 -4.48
CA LYS A 79 7.88 5.54 -4.75
C LYS A 79 7.13 4.71 -3.72
N TYR A 80 7.34 4.96 -2.43
CA TYR A 80 6.69 4.21 -1.35
C TYR A 80 5.17 4.44 -1.30
N GLN A 81 4.69 5.64 -1.67
CA GLN A 81 3.26 5.88 -1.86
C GLN A 81 2.65 5.02 -2.96
N ALA A 82 3.31 4.93 -4.11
CA ALA A 82 2.86 4.09 -5.21
C ALA A 82 2.87 2.60 -4.80
N GLU A 83 3.96 2.14 -4.19
CA GLU A 83 4.10 0.75 -3.72
C GLU A 83 3.03 0.35 -2.70
N TYR A 84 2.69 1.24 -1.77
CA TYR A 84 1.60 1.04 -0.82
C TYR A 84 0.24 0.98 -1.52
N ALA A 85 -0.03 1.92 -2.43
CA ALA A 85 -1.29 1.95 -3.18
C ALA A 85 -1.49 0.67 -4.01
N THR A 86 -0.43 0.17 -4.65
CA THR A 86 -0.46 -1.12 -5.35
C THR A 86 -0.77 -2.28 -4.41
N ALA A 87 -0.16 -2.33 -3.22
CA ALA A 87 -0.44 -3.39 -2.24
C ALA A 87 -1.90 -3.36 -1.77
N ALA A 88 -2.41 -2.18 -1.39
CA ALA A 88 -3.79 -2.00 -0.97
C ALA A 88 -4.78 -2.32 -2.12
N PHE A 89 -4.48 -1.89 -3.35
CA PHE A 89 -5.30 -2.21 -4.51
C PHE A 89 -5.33 -3.71 -4.76
N LYS A 90 -4.19 -4.41 -4.78
CA LYS A 90 -4.15 -5.86 -5.02
C LYS A 90 -5.02 -6.65 -4.03
N GLU A 91 -5.01 -6.24 -2.77
CA GLU A 91 -5.85 -6.88 -1.75
C GLU A 91 -7.35 -6.59 -1.95
N HIS A 92 -7.69 -5.34 -2.27
CA HIS A 92 -9.08 -4.93 -2.40
C HIS A 92 -9.66 -5.12 -3.81
N ALA A 93 -8.82 -5.42 -4.82
CA ALA A 93 -9.22 -5.58 -6.22
C ALA A 93 -10.27 -6.67 -6.40
N GLY A 94 -10.13 -7.80 -5.69
CA GLY A 94 -11.12 -8.87 -5.75
C GLY A 94 -12.50 -8.46 -5.21
N LYS A 95 -12.54 -7.62 -4.16
CA LYS A 95 -13.79 -7.06 -3.63
C LYS A 95 -14.37 -6.01 -4.56
N PHE A 96 -13.51 -5.15 -5.10
CA PHE A 96 -13.88 -4.12 -6.07
C PHE A 96 -14.48 -4.74 -7.34
N MET A 97 -13.86 -5.78 -7.89
CA MET A 97 -14.37 -6.52 -9.04
C MET A 97 -15.71 -7.20 -8.73
N GLN A 98 -15.85 -7.86 -7.57
CA GLN A 98 -17.13 -8.45 -7.16
C GLN A 98 -18.25 -7.41 -7.01
N GLU A 99 -17.94 -6.25 -6.42
CA GLU A 99 -18.91 -5.18 -6.23
C GLU A 99 -19.24 -4.48 -7.56
N ALA A 100 -18.24 -4.32 -8.43
CA ALA A 100 -18.41 -3.83 -9.79
C ALA A 100 -19.28 -4.78 -10.61
N ASP A 101 -19.00 -6.09 -10.61
CA ASP A 101 -19.81 -7.11 -11.29
C ASP A 101 -21.26 -7.07 -10.81
N LYS A 102 -21.48 -7.03 -9.49
CA LYS A 102 -22.82 -6.93 -8.91
C LYS A 102 -23.55 -5.65 -9.31
N THR A 103 -22.82 -4.53 -9.40
CA THR A 103 -23.36 -3.24 -9.85
C THR A 103 -23.62 -3.24 -11.35
N LEU A 104 -22.78 -3.90 -12.14
CA LEU A 104 -22.90 -4.09 -13.59
C LEU A 104 -24.09 -4.96 -13.98
N GLU A 105 -24.32 -6.05 -13.25
CA GLU A 105 -25.53 -6.86 -13.39
C GLU A 105 -26.79 -6.01 -13.14
N GLN A 106 -26.71 -5.00 -12.27
CA GLN A 106 -27.82 -4.10 -11.94
C GLN A 106 -27.92 -2.88 -12.88
N ALA A 107 -26.80 -2.41 -13.43
CA ALA A 107 -26.67 -1.23 -14.27
C ALA A 107 -25.93 -1.63 -15.56
N GLY A 108 -26.65 -2.16 -16.54
CA GLY A 108 -26.07 -2.86 -17.69
C GLY A 108 -24.83 -2.21 -18.33
N GLY A 109 -23.76 -3.00 -18.47
CA GLY A 109 -22.66 -2.97 -19.45
C GLY A 109 -21.72 -1.76 -19.52
N ALA A 110 -22.11 -0.56 -19.06
CA ALA A 110 -21.33 0.65 -19.29
C ALA A 110 -20.09 0.80 -18.39
N LEU A 111 -19.97 -0.02 -17.33
CA LEU A 111 -18.87 0.06 -16.35
C LEU A 111 -17.72 -0.91 -16.65
N GLU A 112 -17.93 -1.96 -17.47
CA GLU A 112 -16.89 -2.95 -17.82
C GLU A 112 -15.68 -2.27 -18.48
N GLY A 113 -15.92 -1.40 -19.47
CA GLY A 113 -14.83 -0.68 -20.16
C GLY A 113 -14.08 0.33 -19.29
N ALA A 114 -14.67 0.80 -18.19
CA ALA A 114 -13.98 1.66 -17.23
C ALA A 114 -13.12 0.86 -16.24
N LEU A 115 -13.55 -0.35 -15.88
CA LEU A 115 -12.77 -1.27 -15.05
C LEU A 115 -11.58 -1.83 -15.84
N GLU A 116 -11.82 -2.31 -17.06
CA GLU A 116 -10.78 -2.84 -17.95
C GLU A 116 -9.71 -1.79 -18.27
N GLY A 117 -10.08 -0.51 -18.41
CA GLY A 117 -9.11 0.57 -18.60
C GLY A 117 -8.28 0.91 -17.35
N LEU A 118 -8.70 0.47 -16.16
CA LEU A 118 -7.98 0.65 -14.89
C LEU A 118 -7.17 -0.58 -14.49
N THR A 119 -7.58 -1.77 -14.93
CA THR A 119 -6.90 -3.04 -14.67
C THR A 119 -6.06 -3.53 -15.85
N GLY A 120 -6.21 -2.90 -17.01
CA GLY A 120 -5.46 -3.21 -18.22
C GLY A 120 -4.00 -2.88 -18.05
N ASP A 121 -3.20 -3.94 -18.02
CA ASP A 121 -1.75 -3.91 -18.15
C ASP A 121 -1.31 -2.93 -19.26
N ASP A 122 -0.34 -2.09 -18.90
CA ASP A 122 0.59 -1.40 -19.79
C ASP A 122 1.35 -2.44 -20.64
N GLU A 123 0.69 -3.05 -21.62
CA GLU A 123 1.38 -3.61 -22.77
C GLU A 123 1.56 -2.46 -23.75
N THR A 124 2.62 -1.67 -23.51
CA THR A 124 3.21 -0.80 -24.54
C THR A 124 3.69 -1.70 -25.67
N GLU A 125 2.80 -2.00 -26.61
CA GLU A 125 3.15 -2.48 -27.95
C GLU A 125 3.80 -1.30 -28.68
N GLU A 126 5.11 -1.20 -28.48
CA GLU A 126 6.04 -0.39 -29.26
C GLU A 126 5.94 -0.85 -30.73
N SER A 127 5.03 -0.23 -31.47
CA SER A 127 4.92 -0.41 -32.91
C SER A 127 5.94 0.51 -33.59
N ASP A 128 7.09 -0.07 -33.93
CA ASP A 128 8.07 0.49 -34.86
C ASP A 128 7.39 0.96 -36.15
N ASP A 129 7.55 2.24 -36.50
CA ASP A 129 7.54 2.78 -37.87
C ASP A 129 8.50 3.97 -38.00
#